data_AF-A0A258B4P0-F1
#
_entry.id   AF-A0A258B4P0-F1
#
_cell.length_a   1.000
_cell.length_b   1.000
_cell.length_c   1.000
_cell.angle_alpha   90.00
_cell.angle_beta   90.00
_cell.angle_gamma   90.00
#
_symmetry.space_group_name_H-M   'P 1'
#
loop_
_entity.id
_entity.type
_entity.pdbx_description
1 polymer ?
#
loop_
_entity_poly.entity_id
_entity_poly.type
_entity_poly.pdbx_seq_one_letter_code
_entity_poly.pdbx_strand_id
1 'polypeptide(L)'
;MTTAASNFKKTCPSAPGLSLLELLITIAILGIVMSLAMMSMGSVRQAAQDQKDKRNAQEIASVAAMANAAGASFIVPGDEQATIDNLRDGTVPATGAFSGRVFRIPEMHDAEIQGAMRFLALNDTDLQYRLDGSSGL
;
A
#
# COMPACT_ATOMS: atom_id res chain seq x y z
N MET A 1 50.77 62.61 28.72
CA MET A 1 49.67 61.72 29.12
C MET A 1 49.61 60.59 28.13
N THR A 2 50.13 59.41 28.50
CA THR A 2 50.25 58.23 27.64
C THR A 2 49.17 57.23 28.02
N THR A 3 48.22 57.00 27.12
CA THR A 3 47.14 56.02 27.29
C THR A 3 47.65 54.63 26.94
N ALA A 4 47.61 53.69 27.90
CA ALA A 4 47.95 52.29 27.67
C ALA A 4 46.74 51.54 27.10
N ALA A 5 46.93 50.85 25.98
CA ALA A 5 45.93 49.96 25.39
C ALA A 5 45.97 48.58 26.08
N SER A 6 44.86 48.14 26.65
CA SER A 6 44.72 46.78 27.20
C SER A 6 44.35 45.80 26.09
N ASN A 7 45.08 44.68 26.01
CA ASN A 7 44.85 43.62 25.04
C ASN A 7 43.78 42.65 25.56
N PHE A 8 42.59 42.67 24.97
CA PHE A 8 41.52 41.72 25.29
C PHE A 8 41.74 40.40 24.55
N LYS A 9 42.22 39.38 25.26
CA LYS A 9 42.45 38.04 24.71
C LYS A 9 41.13 37.26 24.74
N LYS A 10 40.44 37.14 23.60
CA LYS A 10 39.25 36.28 23.46
C LYS A 10 39.70 34.80 23.53
N THR A 11 39.37 34.11 24.61
CA THR A 11 39.50 32.66 24.70
C THR A 11 38.26 32.00 24.09
N CYS A 12 38.43 31.28 23.00
CA CYS A 12 37.36 30.46 22.43
C CYS A 12 37.25 29.17 23.26
N PRO A 13 36.08 28.79 23.80
CA PRO A 13 35.93 27.56 24.56
C PRO A 13 36.05 26.34 23.63
N SER A 14 36.97 25.43 23.93
CA SER A 14 37.07 24.14 23.25
C SER A 14 35.85 23.28 23.62
N ALA A 15 35.07 22.86 22.63
CA ALA A 15 34.01 21.87 22.85
C ALA A 15 34.66 20.53 23.24
N PRO A 16 34.21 19.87 24.32
CA PRO A 16 34.72 18.56 24.68
C PRO A 16 34.36 17.55 23.57
N GLY A 17 35.37 16.84 23.07
CA GLY A 17 35.21 15.72 22.14
C GLY A 17 34.82 14.44 22.88
N LEU A 18 34.28 13.47 22.13
CA LEU A 18 33.86 12.17 22.65
C LEU A 18 35.09 11.32 23.03
N SER A 19 35.08 10.70 24.21
CA SER A 19 36.19 9.82 24.63
C SER A 19 36.25 8.55 23.78
N LEU A 20 37.43 7.96 23.63
CA LEU A 20 37.60 6.68 22.92
C LEU A 20 36.73 5.57 23.53
N LEU A 21 36.61 5.55 24.86
CA LEU A 21 35.77 4.57 25.56
C LEU A 21 34.29 4.82 25.27
N GLU A 22 33.86 6.08 25.29
CA GLU A 22 32.47 6.45 25.00
C GLU A 22 32.10 6.10 23.56
N LEU A 23 33.02 6.29 22.61
CA LEU A 23 32.80 5.90 21.22
C LEU A 23 32.68 4.38 21.09
N LEU A 24 33.55 3.63 21.78
CA LEU A 24 33.55 2.17 21.77
C LEU A 24 32.24 1.59 22.34
N ILE A 25 31.77 2.13 23.46
CA ILE A 25 30.52 1.71 24.08
C ILE A 25 29.34 2.08 23.17
N THR A 26 29.38 3.26 22.53
CA THR A 26 28.31 3.72 21.64
C THR A 26 28.14 2.77 20.45
N ILE A 27 29.23 2.41 19.76
CA ILE A 27 29.13 1.49 18.61
C ILE A 27 28.72 0.07 19.03
N ALA A 28 29.13 -0.38 20.23
CA ALA A 28 28.72 -1.67 20.77
C ALA A 28 27.21 -1.71 21.06
N ILE A 29 26.67 -0.67 21.71
CA ILE A 29 25.24 -0.56 21.99
C ILE A 29 24.43 -0.40 20.70
N LEU A 30 24.91 0.44 19.75
CA LEU A 30 24.24 0.62 18.46
C LEU A 30 24.15 -0.68 17.67
N GLY A 31 25.20 -1.51 17.66
CA GLY A 31 25.16 -2.82 17.00
C GLY A 31 24.09 -3.74 17.58
N ILE A 32 23.98 -3.79 18.91
CA ILE A 32 22.95 -4.59 19.60
C ILE A 32 21.55 -4.07 19.28
N VAL A 33 21.28 -2.77 19.44
CA VAL A 33 19.95 -2.19 19.20
C VAL A 33 19.53 -2.34 17.73
N MET A 34 20.45 -2.10 16.78
CA MET A 34 20.14 -2.22 15.35
C MET A 34 19.81 -3.67 14.94
N SER A 35 20.52 -4.65 15.51
CA SER A 35 20.26 -6.06 15.21
C SER A 35 18.83 -6.51 15.59
N LEU A 36 18.30 -6.02 16.71
CA LEU A 36 16.93 -6.32 17.14
C LEU A 36 15.89 -5.59 16.27
N ALA A 37 16.19 -4.37 15.84
CA ALA A 37 15.27 -3.57 15.04
C ALA A 37 15.02 -4.14 13.63
N MET A 38 16.00 -4.78 13.00
CA MET A 38 15.87 -5.28 11.62
C MET A 38 14.96 -6.50 11.47
N MET A 39 14.81 -7.33 12.51
CA MET A 39 14.08 -8.59 12.45
C MET A 39 12.59 -8.44 12.08
N SER A 40 12.00 -7.25 12.27
CA SER A 40 10.56 -7.03 12.11
C SER A 40 10.09 -6.60 10.70
N MET A 41 10.97 -6.40 9.72
CA MET A 41 10.59 -5.76 8.44
C MET A 41 9.81 -6.70 7.48
N GLY A 42 10.02 -8.01 7.57
CA GLY A 42 9.40 -9.00 6.67
C GLY A 42 7.88 -9.10 6.83
N SER A 43 7.40 -9.23 8.07
CA SER A 43 5.97 -9.35 8.38
C SER A 43 5.19 -8.05 8.09
N VAL A 44 5.81 -6.90 8.31
CA VAL A 44 5.22 -5.59 8.00
C VAL A 44 5.01 -5.41 6.50
N ARG A 45 5.98 -5.83 5.68
CA ARG A 45 5.85 -5.76 4.22
C ARG A 45 4.71 -6.66 3.72
N GLN A 46 4.61 -7.89 4.24
CA GLN A 46 3.53 -8.82 3.88
C GLN A 46 2.16 -8.26 4.27
N ALA A 47 2.03 -7.77 5.51
CA ALA A 47 0.79 -7.13 5.96
C ALA A 47 0.41 -5.92 5.09
N ALA A 48 1.38 -5.10 4.69
CA ALA A 48 1.12 -3.97 3.80
C ALA A 48 0.65 -4.40 2.39
N GLN A 49 1.19 -5.49 1.84
CA GLN A 49 0.70 -6.05 0.58
C GLN A 49 -0.72 -6.58 0.72
N ASP A 50 -1.02 -7.36 1.76
CA ASP A 50 -2.38 -7.86 1.97
C ASP A 50 -3.41 -6.72 2.16
N GLN A 51 -3.05 -5.62 2.81
CA GLN A 51 -3.94 -4.46 2.92
C GLN A 51 -4.14 -3.76 1.58
N LYS A 52 -3.10 -3.69 0.76
CA LYS A 52 -3.19 -3.15 -0.60
C LYS A 52 -4.12 -4.01 -1.46
N ASP A 53 -3.95 -5.32 -1.42
CA ASP A 53 -4.77 -6.28 -2.17
C ASP A 53 -6.24 -6.22 -1.75
N LYS A 54 -6.52 -6.13 -0.44
CA LYS A 54 -7.88 -5.93 0.09
C LYS A 54 -8.52 -4.64 -0.40
N ARG A 55 -7.77 -3.53 -0.38
CA ARG A 55 -8.25 -2.25 -0.90
C ARG A 55 -8.58 -2.35 -2.38
N ASN A 56 -7.69 -2.95 -3.17
CA ASN A 56 -7.91 -3.16 -4.60
C ASN A 56 -9.16 -4.01 -4.86
N ALA A 57 -9.36 -5.09 -4.10
CA ALA A 57 -10.55 -5.92 -4.18
C ALA A 57 -11.82 -5.15 -3.84
N GLN A 58 -11.80 -4.29 -2.81
CA GLN A 58 -12.93 -3.43 -2.46
C GLN A 58 -13.29 -2.45 -3.58
N GLU A 59 -12.28 -1.83 -4.21
CA GLU A 59 -12.51 -0.94 -5.35
C GLU A 59 -13.14 -1.70 -6.52
N ILE A 60 -12.60 -2.89 -6.87
CA ILE A 60 -13.15 -3.75 -7.94
C ILE A 60 -14.59 -4.14 -7.64
N ALA A 61 -14.88 -4.65 -6.44
CA ALA A 61 -16.23 -5.06 -6.04
C ALA A 61 -17.21 -3.87 -6.04
N SER A 62 -16.77 -2.68 -5.64
CA SER A 62 -17.62 -1.48 -5.66
C SER A 62 -18.03 -1.10 -7.09
N VAL A 63 -17.09 -1.15 -8.04
CA VAL A 63 -17.36 -0.87 -9.45
C VAL A 63 -18.23 -1.97 -10.06
N ALA A 64 -17.97 -3.23 -9.74
CA ALA A 64 -18.77 -4.36 -10.17
C ALA A 64 -20.23 -4.22 -9.69
N ALA A 65 -20.45 -3.91 -8.42
CA ALA A 65 -21.78 -3.70 -7.87
C ALA A 65 -22.51 -2.53 -8.53
N MET A 66 -21.80 -1.42 -8.80
CA MET A 66 -22.37 -0.28 -9.54
C MET A 66 -22.73 -0.64 -10.98
N ALA A 67 -21.85 -1.36 -11.69
CA ALA A 67 -22.09 -1.81 -13.06
C ALA A 67 -23.27 -2.79 -13.13
N ASN A 68 -23.35 -3.72 -12.17
CA ASN A 68 -24.43 -4.70 -12.06
C ASN A 68 -25.77 -4.02 -11.78
N ALA A 69 -25.81 -3.09 -10.81
CA ALA A 69 -27.00 -2.29 -10.52
C ALA A 69 -27.44 -1.41 -11.70
N ALA A 70 -26.49 -0.99 -12.53
CA ALA A 70 -26.76 -0.26 -13.76
C ALA A 70 -27.28 -1.17 -14.91
N GLY A 71 -27.22 -2.50 -14.75
CA GLY A 71 -27.64 -3.48 -15.75
C GLY A 71 -26.56 -3.79 -16.80
N ALA A 72 -25.29 -3.58 -16.49
CA ALA A 72 -24.18 -3.95 -17.36
C ALA A 72 -23.93 -5.46 -17.31
N SER A 73 -23.62 -6.06 -18.46
CA SER A 73 -23.23 -7.47 -18.56
C SER A 73 -21.71 -7.56 -18.69
N PHE A 74 -21.05 -7.97 -17.61
CA PHE A 74 -19.60 -8.15 -17.54
C PHE A 74 -19.17 -9.46 -16.86
N ILE A 75 -20.09 -10.11 -16.13
CA ILE A 75 -19.88 -11.39 -15.46
C ILE A 75 -19.73 -12.51 -16.49
N VAL A 76 -18.62 -13.25 -16.40
CA VAL A 76 -18.38 -14.50 -17.12
C VAL A 76 -18.49 -15.64 -16.10
N PRO A 77 -19.58 -16.43 -16.09
CA PRO A 77 -19.79 -17.45 -15.08
C PRO A 77 -18.63 -18.44 -15.00
N GLY A 78 -18.10 -18.64 -13.79
CA GLY A 78 -16.98 -19.54 -13.54
C GLY A 78 -15.60 -19.01 -13.96
N ASP A 79 -15.52 -17.80 -14.51
CA ASP A 79 -14.26 -17.16 -14.90
C ASP A 79 -14.13 -15.76 -14.29
N GLU A 80 -13.54 -15.72 -13.10
CA GLU A 80 -13.30 -14.48 -12.36
C GLU A 80 -12.31 -13.56 -13.09
N GLN A 81 -11.28 -14.12 -13.72
CA GLN A 81 -10.28 -13.34 -14.46
C GLN A 81 -10.93 -12.64 -15.65
N ALA A 82 -11.69 -13.37 -16.47
CA ALA A 82 -12.39 -12.77 -17.61
C ALA A 82 -13.46 -11.75 -17.16
N THR A 83 -14.10 -11.99 -16.02
CA THR A 83 -15.04 -11.03 -15.41
C THR A 83 -14.36 -9.71 -15.06
N ILE A 84 -13.17 -9.77 -14.44
CA ILE A 84 -12.40 -8.57 -14.08
C ILE A 84 -11.83 -7.90 -15.33
N ASP A 85 -11.39 -8.67 -16.32
CA ASP A 85 -10.89 -8.13 -17.59
C ASP A 85 -11.98 -7.34 -18.33
N ASN A 86 -13.23 -7.82 -18.34
CA ASN A 86 -14.36 -7.07 -18.88
C ASN A 86 -14.60 -5.74 -18.13
N LEU A 87 -14.40 -5.71 -16.80
CA LEU A 87 -14.47 -4.47 -16.02
C LEU A 87 -13.26 -3.56 -16.26
N ARG A 88 -12.09 -4.12 -16.59
CA ARG A 88 -10.87 -3.36 -16.92
C ARG A 88 -10.98 -2.69 -18.28
N ASP A 89 -11.44 -3.43 -19.28
CA ASP A 89 -11.69 -2.94 -20.63
C ASP A 89 -12.88 -1.97 -20.65
N GLY A 90 -13.80 -2.13 -19.70
CA GLY A 90 -14.94 -1.27 -19.46
C GLY A 90 -16.22 -1.89 -19.99
N THR A 91 -17.26 -1.85 -19.16
CA THR A 91 -18.59 -2.37 -19.51
C THR A 91 -19.60 -1.24 -19.62
N VAL A 92 -20.58 -1.41 -20.52
CA VAL A 92 -21.63 -0.42 -20.80
C VAL A 92 -22.99 -1.09 -20.64
N PRO A 93 -23.89 -0.57 -19.79
CA PRO A 93 -25.26 -1.04 -19.73
C PRO A 93 -25.97 -0.82 -21.06
N ALA A 94 -26.67 -1.85 -21.53
CA ALA A 94 -27.47 -1.77 -22.75
C ALA A 94 -28.76 -0.96 -22.54
N THR A 95 -29.29 -0.94 -21.30
CA THR A 95 -30.60 -0.36 -20.97
C THR A 95 -30.55 0.48 -19.69
N GLY A 96 -31.65 1.17 -19.36
CA GLY A 96 -31.79 1.94 -18.13
C GLY A 96 -31.18 3.36 -18.18
N ALA A 97 -31.22 4.06 -17.05
CA ALA A 97 -30.77 5.45 -16.92
C ALA A 97 -29.26 5.65 -17.16
N PHE A 98 -28.48 4.57 -17.10
CA PHE A 98 -27.04 4.55 -17.30
C PHE A 98 -26.63 3.98 -18.67
N SER A 99 -27.59 3.79 -19.59
CA SER A 99 -27.29 3.35 -20.95
C SER A 99 -26.26 4.28 -21.62
N GLY A 100 -25.23 3.68 -22.22
CA GLY A 100 -24.12 4.41 -22.85
C GLY A 100 -23.07 4.98 -21.88
N ARG A 101 -23.18 4.73 -20.57
CA ARG A 101 -22.13 5.07 -19.58
C ARG A 101 -21.17 3.89 -19.40
N VAL A 102 -19.87 4.20 -19.35
CA VAL A 102 -18.82 3.20 -19.15
C VAL A 102 -18.55 3.07 -17.65
N PHE A 103 -18.63 1.84 -17.15
CA PHE A 103 -18.12 1.45 -15.85
C PHE A 103 -16.81 0.72 -16.06
N ARG A 104 -15.73 1.25 -15.48
CA ARG A 104 -14.43 0.58 -15.50
C ARG A 104 -13.72 0.70 -14.18
N ILE A 105 -12.93 -0.31 -13.85
CA ILE A 105 -12.02 -0.23 -12.71
C ILE A 105 -10.85 0.72 -13.03
N PRO A 106 -10.23 1.33 -12.01
CA PRO A 106 -9.03 2.15 -12.19
C PRO A 106 -7.90 1.35 -12.87
N GLU A 107 -6.95 2.07 -13.48
CA GLU A 107 -5.74 1.42 -14.02
C GLU A 107 -5.00 0.69 -12.91
N MET A 108 -4.93 -0.64 -13.06
CA MET A 108 -4.35 -1.56 -12.10
C MET A 108 -3.54 -2.59 -12.88
N HIS A 109 -2.35 -2.94 -12.39
CA HIS A 109 -1.49 -3.91 -13.04
C HIS A 109 -1.98 -5.34 -12.78
N ASP A 110 -1.64 -6.27 -13.67
CA ASP A 110 -2.08 -7.67 -13.58
C ASP A 110 -1.70 -8.31 -12.24
N ALA A 111 -0.53 -7.98 -11.68
CA ALA A 111 -0.10 -8.48 -10.37
C ALA A 111 -0.96 -7.97 -9.21
N GLU A 112 -1.50 -6.75 -9.32
CA GLU A 112 -2.37 -6.15 -8.31
C GLU A 112 -3.79 -6.72 -8.40
N ILE A 113 -4.24 -7.06 -9.61
CA ILE A 113 -5.50 -7.77 -9.85
C ILE A 113 -5.40 -9.18 -9.27
N GLN A 114 -4.32 -9.93 -9.57
CA GLN A 114 -4.08 -11.26 -9.03
C GLN A 114 -4.06 -11.28 -7.49
N GLY A 115 -3.44 -10.27 -6.86
CA GLY A 115 -3.47 -10.10 -5.41
C GLY A 115 -4.89 -9.86 -4.89
N ALA A 116 -5.66 -9.00 -5.56
CA ALA A 116 -7.04 -8.67 -5.21
C ALA A 116 -8.01 -9.86 -5.36
N MET A 117 -7.83 -10.72 -6.37
CA MET A 117 -8.68 -11.91 -6.61
C MET A 117 -8.74 -12.84 -5.39
N ARG A 118 -7.69 -12.86 -4.56
CA ARG A 118 -7.70 -13.61 -3.29
C ARG A 118 -8.81 -13.17 -2.34
N PHE A 119 -9.30 -11.94 -2.48
CA PHE A 119 -10.32 -11.32 -1.64
C PHE A 119 -11.61 -11.04 -2.42
N LEU A 120 -11.78 -11.69 -3.57
CA LEU A 120 -12.96 -11.59 -4.40
C LEU A 120 -13.67 -12.95 -4.51
N ALA A 121 -14.95 -12.87 -4.83
CA ALA A 121 -15.86 -13.99 -4.92
C ALA A 121 -16.75 -13.78 -6.13
N LEU A 122 -16.56 -14.59 -7.17
CA LEU A 122 -17.48 -14.62 -8.29
C LEU A 122 -18.66 -15.54 -7.96
N ASN A 123 -19.87 -14.97 -8.02
CA ASN A 123 -21.12 -15.71 -8.10
C ASN A 123 -21.69 -15.59 -9.52
N ASP A 124 -22.75 -16.33 -9.83
CA ASP A 124 -23.37 -16.33 -11.18
C ASP A 124 -23.80 -14.95 -11.67
N THR A 125 -24.06 -14.01 -10.76
CA THR A 125 -24.61 -12.69 -11.07
C THR A 125 -23.83 -11.53 -10.50
N ASP A 126 -22.80 -11.75 -9.68
CA ASP A 126 -22.15 -10.68 -8.92
C ASP A 126 -20.71 -11.01 -8.56
N LEU A 127 -19.88 -9.97 -8.44
CA LEU A 127 -18.49 -10.05 -8.01
C LEU A 127 -18.34 -9.35 -6.66
N GLN A 128 -18.20 -10.12 -5.59
CA GLN A 128 -18.29 -9.64 -4.21
C GLN A 128 -16.94 -9.64 -3.51
N TYR A 129 -16.73 -8.65 -2.64
CA TYR A 129 -15.57 -8.62 -1.75
C TYR A 129 -15.73 -9.61 -0.60
N ARG A 130 -14.69 -10.40 -0.35
CA ARG A 130 -14.62 -11.41 0.71
C ARG A 130 -13.44 -11.12 1.64
N LEU A 131 -13.70 -11.11 2.96
CA LEU A 131 -12.68 -10.79 3.97
C LEU A 131 -11.73 -11.96 4.25
N ASP A 132 -12.26 -13.19 4.14
CA ASP A 132 -11.51 -14.43 4.26
C ASP A 132 -11.04 -14.84 2.87
N GLY A 133 -9.73 -14.91 2.65
CA GLY A 133 -9.19 -15.41 1.37
C GLY A 133 -9.37 -16.92 1.18
N SER A 134 -10.44 -17.49 1.73
CA SER A 134 -10.80 -18.88 1.56
C SER A 134 -11.55 -19.01 0.24
N SER A 135 -10.98 -19.80 -0.67
CA SER A 135 -11.66 -20.25 -1.88
C SER A 135 -12.85 -21.10 -1.43
N GLY A 136 -14.05 -20.51 -1.48
CA GLY A 136 -15.29 -21.21 -1.18
C GLY A 136 -15.43 -22.45 -2.07
N LEU A 137 -15.44 -23.61 -1.41
CA LEU A 137 -16.15 -24.80 -1.87
C LEU A 137 -17.55 -24.78 -1.25
#